data_AF-A0A4Q4U4U2-F1
#
_entry.id   AF-A0A4Q4U4U2-F1
#
_cell.length_a   1.000
_cell.length_b   1.000
_cell.length_c   1.000
_cell.angle_alpha   90.00
_cell.angle_beta   90.00
_cell.angle_gamma   90.00
#
_symmetry.space_group_name_H-M   'P 1'
#
loop_
_entity.id
_entity.type
_entity.pdbx_description
1 polymer ?
#
loop_
_entity_poly.entity_id
_entity_poly.type
_entity_poly.pdbx_seq_one_letter_code
_entity_poly.pdbx_strand_id
1 'polypeptide(L)'
;MTSVVGGGSVMNGMFADRGSKADYDAWGALGNEGWGWDGLLPYFCKSTNFTPPSPGIAEDFDIQWDPEAYGQGPLQIDFSSMLYPDLRVKMISRNDGIVRKAYASKEVVLAAGAISTPKLLQLSGIGTTITLEEAGVKVKKEFAAIMNQMAAEYLPSIYEDSPELLQGYKAQREILINHFLARMLLLLKYSLGQQQ
;
A
#
# COMPACT_ATOMS: atom_id res chain seq x y z
N MET A 1 1.17 -4.71 13.33
CA MET A 1 1.77 -4.82 11.98
C MET A 1 1.94 -6.30 11.69
N THR A 2 1.53 -6.73 10.50
CA THR A 2 1.63 -8.13 10.07
C THR A 2 3.11 -8.51 9.92
N SER A 3 3.55 -9.57 10.58
CA SER A 3 4.92 -10.07 10.54
C SER A 3 4.93 -11.55 10.16
N VAL A 4 4.43 -11.86 8.98
CA VAL A 4 4.31 -13.22 8.43
C VAL A 4 4.72 -13.21 6.95
N VAL A 5 5.21 -14.34 6.43
CA VAL A 5 5.47 -14.49 4.98
C VAL A 5 4.16 -14.28 4.22
N GLY A 6 4.18 -13.40 3.20
CA GLY A 6 2.98 -12.90 2.51
C GLY A 6 2.48 -11.55 3.02
N GLY A 7 2.90 -11.12 4.21
CA GLY A 7 2.63 -9.77 4.72
C GLY A 7 1.14 -9.52 4.98
N GLY A 8 0.63 -8.39 4.49
CA GLY A 8 -0.77 -7.99 4.70
C GLY A 8 -1.78 -8.91 4.01
N SER A 9 -1.42 -9.55 2.90
CA SER A 9 -2.35 -10.38 2.13
C SER A 9 -2.81 -11.65 2.85
N VAL A 10 -2.03 -12.14 3.83
CA VAL A 10 -2.39 -13.33 4.62
C VAL A 10 -3.38 -13.02 5.74
N MET A 11 -3.52 -11.75 6.10
CA MET A 11 -4.39 -11.28 7.20
C MET A 11 -5.48 -10.32 6.72
N ASN A 12 -5.63 -10.11 5.40
CA ASN A 12 -6.60 -9.17 4.86
C ASN A 12 -8.03 -9.74 4.95
N GLY A 13 -9.02 -8.91 4.63
CA GLY A 13 -10.42 -9.31 4.57
C GLY A 13 -10.81 -10.04 3.28
N MET A 14 -9.83 -10.45 2.45
CA MET A 14 -10.03 -11.14 1.16
C MET A 14 -10.89 -10.38 0.12
N PHE A 15 -11.15 -9.09 0.32
CA PHE A 15 -11.72 -8.22 -0.72
C PHE A 15 -10.66 -7.96 -1.80
N ALA A 16 -11.01 -8.29 -3.04
CA ALA A 16 -10.15 -8.18 -4.21
C ALA A 16 -10.77 -7.27 -5.28
N ASP A 17 -11.13 -6.05 -4.85
CA ASP A 17 -11.62 -4.98 -5.71
C ASP A 17 -10.46 -4.22 -6.37
N ARG A 18 -10.80 -3.42 -7.39
CA ARG A 18 -9.90 -2.51 -8.08
C ARG A 18 -10.50 -1.10 -8.07
N GLY A 19 -9.64 -0.09 -8.21
CA GLY A 19 -10.10 1.27 -8.45
C GLY A 19 -10.81 1.40 -9.80
N SER A 20 -11.47 2.54 -10.01
CA SER A 20 -12.01 2.90 -11.32
C SER A 20 -10.88 3.28 -12.29
N LYS A 21 -11.18 3.26 -13.61
CA LYS A 21 -10.25 3.77 -14.63
C LYS A 21 -9.74 5.18 -14.32
N ALA A 22 -10.61 6.06 -13.80
CA ALA A 22 -10.26 7.42 -13.44
C ALA A 22 -9.19 7.48 -12.32
N ASP A 23 -9.24 6.55 -11.35
CA ASP A 23 -8.25 6.51 -10.26
C ASP A 23 -6.83 6.21 -10.78
N TYR A 24 -6.71 5.32 -11.77
CA TYR A 24 -5.42 4.96 -12.36
C TYR A 24 -4.97 5.98 -13.41
N ASP A 25 -5.88 6.49 -14.24
CA ASP A 25 -5.56 7.52 -15.22
C ASP A 25 -5.06 8.81 -14.54
N ALA A 26 -5.55 9.12 -13.33
CA ALA A 26 -5.01 10.18 -12.50
C ALA A 26 -3.51 9.97 -12.16
N TRP A 27 -3.04 8.73 -11.98
CA TRP A 27 -1.62 8.45 -11.78
C TRP A 27 -0.79 8.77 -13.02
N GLY A 28 -1.33 8.46 -14.20
CA GLY A 28 -0.73 8.86 -15.48
C GLY A 28 -0.64 10.39 -15.63
N ALA A 29 -1.72 11.09 -15.28
CA ALA A 29 -1.77 12.56 -15.32
C ALA A 29 -0.78 13.22 -14.36
N LEU A 30 -0.39 12.55 -13.27
CA LEU A 30 0.67 12.96 -12.34
C LEU A 30 2.09 12.81 -12.92
N GLY A 31 2.23 12.45 -14.20
CA GLY A 31 3.51 12.28 -14.88
C GLY A 31 4.06 10.85 -14.81
N ASN A 32 3.28 9.88 -14.33
CA ASN A 32 3.69 8.47 -14.29
C ASN A 32 3.23 7.77 -15.58
N GLU A 33 3.93 8.02 -16.68
CA GLU A 33 3.62 7.41 -17.98
C GLU A 33 3.52 5.87 -17.87
N GLY A 34 2.48 5.29 -18.46
CA GLY A 34 2.19 3.85 -18.40
C GLY A 34 1.45 3.38 -17.13
N TRP A 35 1.23 4.24 -16.14
CA TRP A 35 0.47 3.91 -14.93
C TRP A 35 -1.03 4.23 -14.99
N GLY A 36 -1.54 4.62 -16.16
CA GLY A 36 -2.98 4.70 -16.43
C GLY A 36 -3.63 3.32 -16.55
N TRP A 37 -4.95 3.26 -16.63
CA TRP A 37 -5.71 2.01 -16.70
C TRP A 37 -5.23 1.10 -17.82
N ASP A 38 -5.06 1.64 -19.03
CA ASP A 38 -4.72 0.85 -20.22
C ASP A 38 -3.30 0.27 -20.11
N GLY A 39 -2.41 0.95 -19.39
CA GLY A 39 -1.05 0.45 -19.12
C GLY A 39 -1.01 -0.60 -18.00
N LEU A 40 -1.92 -0.51 -17.02
CA LEU A 40 -1.99 -1.43 -15.89
C LEU A 40 -2.85 -2.67 -16.16
N LEU A 41 -3.88 -2.56 -17.00
CA LEU A 41 -4.83 -3.65 -17.29
C LEU A 41 -4.14 -4.97 -17.70
N PRO A 42 -3.11 -4.99 -18.56
CA PRO A 42 -2.41 -6.22 -18.89
C PRO A 42 -1.77 -6.90 -17.66
N TYR A 43 -1.30 -6.12 -16.68
CA TYR A 43 -0.73 -6.65 -15.45
C TYR A 43 -1.79 -7.14 -14.48
N PHE A 44 -2.95 -6.48 -14.43
CA PHE A 44 -4.10 -6.95 -13.66
C PHE A 44 -4.57 -8.31 -14.17
N CYS A 45 -4.83 -8.44 -15.48
CA CYS A 45 -5.22 -9.71 -16.09
C CYS A 45 -4.14 -10.78 -15.88
N LYS A 46 -2.86 -10.44 -16.07
CA LYS A 46 -1.74 -11.37 -15.83
C LYS A 46 -1.67 -11.86 -14.38
N SER A 47 -2.09 -11.06 -13.41
CA SER A 47 -1.99 -11.39 -11.99
C SER A 47 -3.14 -12.28 -11.49
N THR A 48 -4.32 -12.20 -12.12
CA THR A 48 -5.56 -12.82 -11.63
C THR A 48 -6.04 -13.98 -12.50
N ASN A 49 -6.65 -14.98 -11.87
CA ASN A 49 -7.47 -16.02 -12.50
C ASN A 49 -8.84 -16.01 -11.82
N PHE A 50 -9.89 -15.83 -12.60
CA PHE A 50 -11.23 -15.58 -12.08
C PHE A 50 -12.15 -16.78 -12.33
N THR A 51 -12.81 -17.21 -11.26
CA THR A 51 -13.90 -18.20 -11.34
C THR A 51 -15.22 -17.45 -11.19
N PRO A 52 -16.12 -17.52 -12.19
CA PRO A 52 -17.40 -16.84 -12.12
C PRO A 52 -18.32 -17.45 -11.06
N PRO A 53 -19.24 -16.65 -10.47
CA PRO A 53 -20.22 -17.16 -9.53
C PRO A 53 -21.14 -18.19 -10.17
N SER A 54 -21.76 -19.04 -9.36
CA SER A 54 -22.78 -19.96 -9.87
C SER A 54 -23.99 -19.17 -10.42
N PRO A 55 -24.70 -19.69 -11.44
CA PRO A 55 -25.82 -18.97 -12.05
C PRO A 55 -26.89 -18.49 -11.06
N GLY A 56 -27.17 -19.27 -10.01
CA GLY A 56 -28.15 -18.88 -8.98
C GLY A 56 -27.69 -17.68 -8.15
N ILE A 57 -26.41 -17.63 -7.75
CA ILE A 57 -25.85 -16.48 -7.01
C ILE A 57 -25.78 -15.25 -7.92
N ALA A 58 -25.41 -15.43 -9.20
CA ALA A 58 -25.36 -14.34 -10.16
C ALA A 58 -26.73 -13.68 -10.35
N GLU A 59 -27.80 -14.48 -10.44
CA GLU A 59 -29.17 -14.00 -10.56
C GLU A 59 -29.67 -13.34 -9.26
N ASP A 60 -29.48 -14.00 -8.12
CA ASP A 60 -29.97 -13.51 -6.81
C ASP A 60 -29.39 -12.15 -6.42
N PHE A 61 -28.15 -11.86 -6.85
CA PHE A 61 -27.42 -10.64 -6.49
C PHE A 61 -27.15 -9.70 -7.67
N ASP A 62 -27.71 -9.98 -8.85
CA ASP A 62 -27.47 -9.24 -10.11
C ASP A 62 -25.97 -8.98 -10.36
N ILE A 63 -25.16 -10.02 -10.22
CA ILE A 63 -23.70 -9.92 -10.37
C ILE A 63 -23.36 -9.96 -11.85
N GLN A 64 -22.84 -8.85 -12.35
CA GLN A 64 -22.29 -8.73 -13.69
C GLN A 64 -20.76 -8.75 -13.64
N TRP A 65 -20.12 -9.38 -14.63
CA TRP A 65 -18.67 -9.38 -14.76
C TRP A 65 -18.23 -9.33 -16.23
N ASP A 66 -17.03 -8.80 -16.45
CA ASP A 66 -16.36 -8.79 -17.74
C ASP A 66 -15.24 -9.85 -17.76
N PRO A 67 -15.36 -10.92 -18.58
CA PRO A 67 -14.31 -11.93 -18.70
C PRO A 67 -12.95 -11.38 -19.16
N GLU A 68 -12.93 -10.29 -19.94
CA GLU A 68 -11.69 -9.71 -20.47
C GLU A 68 -10.88 -8.95 -19.39
N ALA A 69 -11.53 -8.62 -18.27
CA ALA A 69 -10.89 -7.97 -17.12
C ALA A 69 -10.01 -8.92 -16.29
N TYR A 70 -9.92 -10.20 -16.66
CA TYR A 70 -9.18 -11.24 -15.95
C TYR A 70 -8.32 -12.07 -16.91
N GLY A 71 -7.35 -12.81 -16.36
CA GLY A 71 -6.47 -13.67 -17.15
C GLY A 71 -6.29 -15.04 -16.49
N GLN A 72 -5.08 -15.59 -16.60
CA GLN A 72 -4.71 -16.90 -16.05
C GLN A 72 -3.54 -16.77 -15.07
N GLY A 73 -3.65 -15.78 -14.19
CA GLY A 73 -2.64 -15.45 -13.21
C GLY A 73 -2.64 -16.36 -11.97
N PRO A 74 -1.65 -16.19 -11.08
CA PRO A 74 -1.53 -17.00 -9.86
C PRO A 74 -2.57 -16.66 -8.78
N LEU A 75 -3.17 -15.46 -8.81
CA LEU A 75 -4.15 -15.05 -7.80
C LEU A 75 -5.54 -15.53 -8.20
N GLN A 76 -6.07 -16.50 -7.46
CA GLN A 76 -7.45 -16.97 -7.63
C GLN A 76 -8.43 -15.97 -7.03
N ILE A 77 -9.38 -15.51 -7.84
CA ILE A 77 -10.49 -14.66 -7.44
C ILE A 77 -11.78 -15.43 -7.70
N ASP A 78 -12.62 -15.55 -6.68
CA ASP A 78 -13.88 -16.27 -6.72
C ASP A 78 -14.90 -15.56 -5.83
N PHE A 79 -16.18 -15.79 -6.10
CA PHE A 79 -17.27 -15.42 -5.23
C PHE A 79 -17.51 -16.55 -4.22
N SER A 80 -16.98 -16.38 -3.00
CA SER A 80 -17.15 -17.38 -1.94
C SER A 80 -18.63 -17.69 -1.71
N SER A 81 -19.01 -18.97 -1.83
CA SER A 81 -20.32 -19.46 -1.43
C SER A 81 -20.47 -19.61 0.10
N MET A 82 -19.44 -19.28 0.88
CA MET A 82 -19.36 -19.51 2.32
C MET A 82 -18.80 -18.28 3.06
N LEU A 83 -19.55 -17.77 4.04
CA LEU A 83 -19.11 -16.78 5.02
C LEU A 83 -18.48 -17.52 6.23
N TYR A 84 -17.24 -17.17 6.60
CA TYR A 84 -16.51 -17.90 7.64
C TYR A 84 -16.90 -17.50 9.07
N PRO A 85 -17.22 -18.47 9.95
CA PRO A 85 -16.97 -18.37 11.37
C PRO A 85 -15.47 -18.60 11.63
N ASP A 86 -14.82 -17.56 12.19
CA ASP A 86 -13.59 -17.59 12.99
C ASP A 86 -12.36 -18.41 12.50
N LEU A 87 -11.44 -17.71 11.81
CA LEU A 87 -10.06 -18.14 11.57
C LEU A 87 -9.16 -17.84 12.80
N ARG A 88 -8.66 -18.90 13.45
CA ARG A 88 -7.54 -18.81 14.41
C ARG A 88 -6.24 -19.26 13.74
N VAL A 89 -5.23 -18.38 13.72
CA VAL A 89 -3.85 -18.74 13.37
C VAL A 89 -2.93 -18.39 14.53
N LYS A 90 -2.10 -19.36 14.95
CA LYS A 90 -1.00 -19.17 15.90
C LYS A 90 0.29 -18.94 15.12
N MET A 91 1.09 -17.97 15.55
CA MET A 91 2.46 -17.76 15.04
C MET A 91 3.45 -17.78 16.19
N ILE A 92 4.61 -18.39 15.98
CA ILE A 92 5.77 -18.31 16.88
C ILE A 92 6.94 -17.79 16.05
N SER A 93 7.67 -16.80 16.57
CA SER A 93 8.96 -16.35 16.05
C SER A 93 10.03 -16.50 17.14
N ARG A 94 11.21 -17.01 16.77
CA ARG A 94 12.43 -16.98 17.60
C ARG A 94 13.46 -16.10 16.91
N ASN A 95 13.95 -15.08 17.63
CA ASN A 95 15.10 -14.25 17.23
C ASN A 95 16.39 -14.82 17.85
N ASP A 96 17.48 -14.79 17.07
CA ASP A 96 18.85 -15.12 17.47
C ASP A 96 19.76 -13.87 17.61
N GLY A 97 19.29 -12.69 17.21
CA GLY A 97 19.98 -11.40 17.42
C GLY A 97 21.19 -11.14 16.50
N ILE A 98 21.39 -11.95 15.46
CA ILE A 98 22.59 -11.86 14.60
C ILE A 98 22.38 -10.88 13.45
N VAL A 99 23.19 -9.82 13.39
CA VAL A 99 23.23 -8.89 12.24
C VAL A 99 24.08 -9.48 11.12
N ARG A 100 23.53 -9.58 9.91
CA ARG A 100 24.24 -10.01 8.70
C ARG A 100 24.17 -8.94 7.62
N LYS A 101 25.22 -8.83 6.81
CA LYS A 101 25.26 -7.98 5.62
C LYS A 101 24.97 -8.81 4.38
N ALA A 102 24.16 -8.28 3.47
CA ALA A 102 23.91 -8.81 2.14
C ALA A 102 24.16 -7.71 1.11
N TYR A 103 24.53 -8.09 -0.10
CA TYR A 103 24.82 -7.16 -1.20
C TYR A 103 24.01 -7.56 -2.43
N ALA A 104 23.56 -6.57 -3.21
CA ALA A 104 22.88 -6.77 -4.48
C ALA A 104 23.76 -6.23 -5.61
N SER A 105 23.88 -6.96 -6.72
CA SER A 105 24.71 -6.57 -7.88
C SER A 105 24.03 -5.53 -8.78
N LYS A 106 22.71 -5.38 -8.67
CA LYS A 106 21.93 -4.44 -9.47
C LYS A 106 21.19 -3.47 -8.56
N GLU A 107 20.10 -3.95 -7.97
CA GLU A 107 19.15 -3.11 -7.25
C GLU A 107 18.69 -3.78 -5.96
N VAL A 108 18.29 -2.95 -5.01
CA VAL A 108 17.60 -3.36 -3.79
C VAL A 108 16.18 -2.82 -3.88
N VAL A 109 15.19 -3.71 -3.90
CA VAL A 109 13.76 -3.36 -3.95
C VAL A 109 13.17 -3.41 -2.55
N LEU A 110 12.58 -2.31 -2.08
CA LEU A 110 11.92 -2.24 -0.77
C LEU A 110 10.42 -2.55 -0.90
N ALA A 111 9.99 -3.69 -0.36
CA ALA A 111 8.60 -4.12 -0.33
C ALA A 111 8.10 -4.37 1.11
N ALA A 112 8.53 -3.53 2.07
CA ALA A 112 8.22 -3.70 3.49
C ALA A 112 6.82 -3.16 3.90
N GLY A 113 6.01 -2.76 2.93
CA GLY A 113 4.70 -2.13 3.13
C GLY A 113 4.78 -0.64 3.45
N ALA A 114 3.63 0.03 3.37
CA ALA A 114 3.53 1.49 3.44
C ALA A 114 4.06 2.11 4.74
N ILE A 115 4.11 1.35 5.85
CA ILE A 115 4.61 1.87 7.14
C ILE A 115 6.11 1.61 7.33
N SER A 116 6.59 0.42 6.97
CA SER A 116 7.98 0.04 7.26
C SER A 116 8.96 0.52 6.18
N THR A 117 8.54 0.62 4.92
CA THR A 117 9.38 1.15 3.84
C THR A 117 9.90 2.57 4.12
N PRO A 118 9.06 3.56 4.48
CA PRO A 118 9.57 4.90 4.78
C PRO A 118 10.48 4.92 6.03
N LYS A 119 10.22 4.07 7.03
CA LYS A 119 11.11 3.92 8.19
C LYS A 119 12.50 3.42 7.79
N LEU A 120 12.59 2.42 6.91
CA LEU A 120 13.86 1.89 6.41
C LEU A 120 14.64 2.95 5.61
N LEU A 121 13.94 3.75 4.79
CA LEU A 121 14.55 4.87 4.07
C LEU A 121 15.13 5.91 5.04
N GLN A 122 14.36 6.31 6.05
CA GLN A 122 14.81 7.29 7.03
C GLN A 122 16.00 6.77 7.85
N LEU A 123 15.96 5.54 8.36
CA LEU A 123 17.12 4.91 9.04
C LEU A 123 18.36 4.83 8.12
N SER A 124 18.16 4.81 6.80
CA SER A 124 19.24 4.79 5.82
C SER A 124 19.78 6.18 5.48
N GLY A 125 19.19 7.26 6.03
CA GLY A 125 19.53 8.65 5.77
C GLY A 125 18.80 9.28 4.59
N ILE A 126 17.65 8.74 4.19
CA ILE A 126 16.83 9.22 3.08
C ILE A 126 15.48 9.71 3.62
N GLY A 127 15.22 11.01 3.55
CA GLY A 127 14.05 11.63 4.18
C GLY A 127 14.14 13.16 4.21
N THR A 128 13.26 13.81 4.96
CA THR A 128 13.34 15.26 5.21
C THR A 128 14.48 15.57 6.19
N THR A 129 15.22 16.66 5.95
CA THR A 129 16.36 17.04 6.79
C THR A 129 15.95 17.21 8.25
N ILE A 130 14.82 17.89 8.51
CA ILE A 130 14.27 18.09 9.87
C ILE A 130 14.09 16.75 10.60
N THR A 131 13.41 15.78 9.96
CA THR A 131 13.12 14.49 10.60
C THR A 131 14.38 13.67 10.85
N LEU A 132 15.36 13.73 9.94
CA LEU A 132 16.61 12.98 10.07
C LEU A 132 17.54 13.59 11.13
N GLU A 133 17.69 14.91 11.15
CA GLU A 133 18.50 15.63 12.13
C GLU A 133 17.96 15.47 13.55
N GLU A 134 16.64 15.60 13.74
CA GLU A 134 15.98 15.35 15.03
C GLU A 134 16.11 13.89 15.52
N ALA A 135 16.29 12.95 14.59
CA ALA A 135 16.53 11.54 14.88
C ALA A 135 18.02 11.20 15.05
N GLY A 136 18.93 12.17 14.90
CA GLY A 136 20.38 11.93 14.96
C GLY A 136 20.93 11.09 13.79
N VAL A 137 20.20 11.03 12.67
CA VAL A 137 20.59 10.28 11.47
C VAL A 137 21.26 11.22 10.48
N LYS A 138 22.46 10.86 10.01
CA LYS A 138 23.14 11.63 8.96
C LYS A 138 22.31 11.63 7.68
N VAL A 139 21.93 12.82 7.22
CA VAL A 139 21.26 13.02 5.93
C VAL A 139 22.20 12.58 4.80
N LYS A 140 21.75 11.63 4.00
CA LYS A 140 22.41 11.22 2.74
C LYS A 140 21.67 11.75 1.52
N LYS A 141 20.33 11.79 1.59
CA LYS A 141 19.48 12.31 0.52
C LYS A 141 18.23 12.97 1.10
N GLU A 142 18.08 14.27 0.83
CA GLU A 142 16.86 15.01 1.12
C GLU A 142 15.74 14.55 0.18
N PHE A 143 14.56 14.29 0.74
CA PHE A 143 13.35 13.98 -0.02
C PHE A 143 12.17 14.79 0.53
N ALA A 144 12.10 16.07 0.15
CA ALA A 144 11.04 17.00 0.56
C ALA A 144 9.79 16.95 -0.34
N ALA A 145 9.78 16.15 -1.41
CA ALA A 145 8.69 16.12 -2.40
C ALA A 145 7.32 15.81 -1.80
N ILE A 146 7.26 15.02 -0.72
CA ILE A 146 6.01 14.71 0.00
C ILE A 146 5.35 15.96 0.60
N MET A 147 6.14 16.95 1.03
CA MET A 147 5.63 18.19 1.64
C MET A 147 4.93 19.10 0.62
N ASN A 148 5.28 18.98 -0.66
CA ASN A 148 4.78 19.84 -1.73
C ASN A 148 3.67 19.18 -2.57
N GLN A 149 3.22 17.97 -2.22
CA GLN A 149 2.14 17.30 -2.93
C GLN A 149 0.78 17.88 -2.57
N MET A 150 0.15 18.57 -3.52
CA MET A 150 -1.24 19.02 -3.44
C MET A 150 -2.21 17.92 -3.89
N ALA A 151 -2.32 16.86 -3.08
CA ALA A 151 -3.12 15.68 -3.45
C ALA A 151 -4.63 15.97 -3.62
N ALA A 152 -5.12 17.12 -3.14
CA ALA A 152 -6.49 17.56 -3.36
C ALA A 152 -6.78 18.03 -4.80
N GLU A 153 -5.76 18.40 -5.58
CA GLU A 153 -5.91 18.83 -6.99
C GLU A 153 -6.24 17.68 -7.93
N TYR A 154 -6.14 16.44 -7.45
CA TYR A 154 -6.28 15.22 -8.25
C TYR A 154 -7.47 14.37 -7.79
N LEU A 155 -8.37 14.97 -7.01
CA LEU A 155 -9.58 14.29 -6.58
C LEU A 155 -10.59 14.24 -7.74
N PRO A 156 -11.38 13.16 -7.87
CA PRO A 156 -12.49 13.11 -8.81
C PRO A 156 -13.48 14.26 -8.57
N SER A 157 -14.21 14.69 -9.60
CA SER A 157 -15.13 15.84 -9.53
C SER A 157 -16.19 15.75 -8.43
N ILE A 158 -16.55 14.53 -8.00
CA ILE A 158 -17.47 14.32 -6.86
C ILE A 158 -17.02 15.01 -5.57
N TYR A 159 -15.71 15.25 -5.40
CA TYR A 159 -15.16 15.97 -4.24
C TYR A 159 -15.28 17.48 -4.37
N GLU A 160 -15.46 18.02 -5.58
CA GLU A 160 -15.76 19.44 -5.79
C GLU A 160 -17.23 19.72 -5.41
N ASP A 161 -18.12 18.80 -5.77
CA ASP A 161 -19.56 18.92 -5.56
C ASP A 161 -20.01 18.59 -4.12
N SER A 162 -19.15 17.97 -3.30
CA SER A 162 -19.42 17.63 -1.90
C SER A 162 -18.36 18.18 -0.94
N PRO A 163 -18.66 19.31 -0.27
CA PRO A 163 -17.78 19.90 0.74
C PRO A 163 -17.44 18.94 1.90
N GLU A 164 -18.37 18.07 2.29
CA GLU A 164 -18.20 17.10 3.37
C GLU A 164 -17.18 16.01 3.00
N LEU A 165 -17.23 15.50 1.75
CA LEU A 165 -16.26 14.52 1.25
C LEU A 165 -14.86 15.14 1.16
N LEU A 166 -14.76 16.37 0.69
CA LEU A 166 -13.48 17.10 0.63
C LEU A 166 -12.91 17.36 2.03
N GLN A 167 -13.77 17.73 2.99
CA GLN A 167 -13.36 17.93 4.38
C GLN A 167 -12.85 16.63 5.00
N GLY A 168 -13.58 15.52 4.81
CA GLY A 168 -13.19 14.20 5.29
C GLY A 168 -11.84 13.75 4.71
N TYR A 169 -11.65 13.93 3.40
CA TYR A 169 -10.39 13.65 2.73
C TYR A 169 -9.23 14.46 3.31
N LYS A 170 -9.41 15.78 3.48
CA LYS A 170 -8.37 16.67 4.04
C LYS A 170 -7.99 16.27 5.47
N ALA A 171 -8.97 15.95 6.31
CA ALA A 171 -8.73 15.49 7.67
C ALA A 171 -7.96 14.15 7.69
N GLN A 172 -8.34 13.19 6.84
CA GLN A 172 -7.62 11.93 6.71
C GLN A 172 -6.19 12.13 6.22
N ARG A 173 -5.99 13.02 5.24
CA ARG A 173 -4.66 13.37 4.72
C ARG A 173 -3.78 14.00 5.80
N GLU A 174 -4.32 14.91 6.59
CA GLU A 174 -3.60 15.54 7.70
C GLU A 174 -3.19 14.50 8.75
N ILE A 175 -4.10 13.58 9.12
CA ILE A 175 -3.78 12.46 10.01
C ILE A 175 -2.67 11.59 9.43
N LEU A 176 -2.69 11.28 8.14
CA LEU A 176 -1.64 10.48 7.49
C LEU A 176 -0.30 11.20 7.51
N ILE A 177 -0.25 12.48 7.14
CA ILE A 177 0.98 13.29 7.17
C ILE A 177 1.53 13.34 8.60
N ASN A 178 0.69 13.66 9.58
CA ASN A 178 1.08 13.71 10.99
C ASN A 178 1.54 12.34 11.49
N HIS A 179 0.89 11.25 11.08
CA HIS A 179 1.30 9.89 11.43
C HIS A 179 2.68 9.55 10.86
N PHE A 180 2.93 9.86 9.59
CA PHE A 180 4.21 9.62 8.94
C PHE A 180 5.31 10.49 9.56
N LEU A 181 5.05 11.74 9.93
CA LEU A 181 6.07 12.58 10.55
C LEU A 181 6.31 12.18 12.01
N ALA A 182 5.28 12.18 12.86
CA ALA A 182 5.44 12.05 14.31
C ALA A 182 5.76 10.62 14.79
N ARG A 183 5.12 9.59 14.21
CA ARG A 183 5.34 8.21 14.66
C ARG A 183 6.68 7.66 14.17
N MET A 184 7.14 8.12 13.01
CA MET A 184 8.43 7.71 12.49
C MET A 184 9.56 8.31 13.34
N LEU A 185 9.44 9.58 13.75
CA LEU A 185 10.34 10.21 14.74
C LEU A 185 10.43 9.41 16.06
N LEU A 186 9.29 9.03 16.65
CA LEU A 186 9.27 8.29 17.92
C LEU A 186 9.89 6.89 17.78
N LEU A 187 9.58 6.17 16.69
CA LEU A 187 10.10 4.82 16.43
C LEU A 187 11.59 4.81 16.06
N LEU A 188 12.08 5.85 15.39
CA LEU A 188 13.50 6.04 15.09
C LEU A 188 14.30 6.22 16.39
N LYS A 189 13.84 7.10 17.29
CA LYS A 189 14.45 7.32 18.60
C LYS A 189 14.52 6.04 19.43
N TYR A 190 13.44 5.24 19.44
CA TYR A 190 13.42 3.98 20.16
C TYR A 190 14.38 2.92 19.58
N SER A 191 14.55 2.90 18.25
CA SER A 191 15.45 1.95 17.57
C SER A 191 16.94 2.28 17.76
N LEU A 192 17.27 3.57 17.91
CA LEU A 192 18.64 4.03 18.17
C LEU A 192 18.98 4.02 19.67
N GLY A 193 17.98 4.06 20.55
CA GLY A 193 18.14 4.09 22.01
C GLY A 193 18.25 2.73 22.72
N GLN A 194 18.42 1.62 22.00
CA GLN A 194 18.60 0.27 22.57
C GLN A 194 20.03 -0.30 22.37
N GLN A 195 20.99 0.54 21.97
CA GLN A 195 22.42 0.18 22.00
C GLN A 195 23.09 0.78 23.25
N GLN A 196 22.83 0.19 24.41
CA GLN A 196 23.70 0.26 25.60
C GLN A 196 23.75 -1.10 26.27
#